data_AF-A0A1F1C7W1-F1
#
_entry.id   AF-A0A1F1C7W1-F1
#
_cell.length_a   1.000
_cell.length_b   1.000
_cell.length_c   1.000
_cell.angle_alpha   90.00
_cell.angle_beta   90.00
_cell.angle_gamma   90.00
#
_symmetry.space_group_name_H-M   'P 1'
#
loop_
_entity.id
_entity.type
_entity.pdbx_description
1 polymer ?
#
loop_
_entity_poly.entity_id
_entity_poly.type
_entity_poly.pdbx_seq_one_letter_code
_entity_poly.pdbx_strand_id
1 'polypeptide(L)'
;MIEKSLLKRGRILKKYTISRKQTLTLASVVLGTVFTGTTIASADDVAPATTQAAPAATTAAKSPITAATEEINAKANTPVVPVDKAKTGDVIAVDVKKTGPSAKTDGADTTTTSTATIKTTSLADQDTPVGTSKPVSSTKTATSTKETADYTETTTETVNKTTVVEVTKEADIVNKKEVQATSDIVFVIDKSTSMDSHINDTMKNVETFVRNLSAKNIQARLGLVAFERSDRIQYFDFNGSKFTTDPESFISALKTIKTYGGYENTTVPLRHIATSEDYNWGTGTNNHRFAFVITDEPIDVNTPYKNPLPSKEETLQSLKAANISLTVVGRTVDQSDFAPLVNGTNGLYLDIDKNFANLLNVQFANKVVETVQKGRVFKVQTDKYELISKTHRVAKAKPQTPSIQTPATPTPTPQKPAVVTPAKPTVFTPAKNEPVKTEVYIAPAALPQKEASLPNTGSKNSIALTTLGLGLLSMSAAFGLSRKTKKD
;
A
#
# COMPACT_ATOMS: atom_id res chain seq x y z
N MET A 1 17.53 -19.67 -46.44
CA MET A 1 16.37 -20.55 -46.65
C MET A 1 15.89 -20.99 -45.27
N ILE A 2 14.79 -20.39 -44.79
CA ILE A 2 13.52 -21.06 -44.42
C ILE A 2 13.76 -22.08 -43.28
N GLU A 3 13.25 -21.89 -42.07
CA GLU A 3 11.80 -21.88 -41.79
C GLU A 3 11.39 -21.14 -40.51
N LYS A 4 10.19 -20.55 -40.60
CA LYS A 4 9.43 -19.83 -39.56
C LYS A 4 8.56 -20.83 -38.78
N SER A 5 8.22 -20.53 -37.52
CA SER A 5 6.81 -20.46 -37.01
C SER A 5 6.69 -20.71 -35.49
N LEU A 6 5.71 -20.01 -34.89
CA LEU A 6 5.07 -20.21 -33.58
C LEU A 6 5.72 -19.59 -32.32
N LEU A 7 5.31 -18.36 -31.98
CA LEU A 7 4.38 -18.15 -30.84
C LEU A 7 3.81 -16.72 -30.82
N LYS A 8 2.59 -16.57 -31.36
CA LYS A 8 1.67 -15.47 -31.03
C LYS A 8 0.85 -15.89 -29.79
N ARG A 9 1.06 -15.30 -28.62
CA ARG A 9 0.00 -15.04 -27.60
C ARG A 9 0.37 -13.79 -26.80
N GLY A 10 -0.56 -12.85 -26.73
CA GLY A 10 -0.29 -11.45 -26.44
C GLY A 10 -0.33 -11.03 -24.97
N ARG A 11 -0.05 -9.74 -24.77
CA ARG A 11 -0.60 -8.95 -23.67
C ARG A 11 -0.64 -7.48 -24.09
N ILE A 12 -1.85 -6.95 -24.24
CA ILE A 12 -2.13 -5.54 -24.52
C ILE A 12 -1.75 -4.75 -23.27
N LEU A 13 -0.69 -3.95 -23.38
CA LEU A 13 -0.26 -3.02 -22.33
C LEU A 13 -1.14 -1.75 -22.42
N LYS A 14 -2.18 -1.64 -21.60
CA LYS A 14 -2.93 -0.38 -21.45
C LYS A 14 -2.06 0.62 -20.69
N LYS A 15 -1.47 1.57 -21.43
CA LYS A 15 -0.85 2.78 -20.86
C LYS A 15 -1.97 3.67 -20.28
N TYR A 16 -1.91 3.97 -18.98
CA TYR A 16 -2.71 5.05 -18.40
C TYR A 16 -1.92 6.36 -18.54
N THR A 17 -2.41 7.25 -19.40
CA THR A 17 -1.96 8.64 -19.53
C THR A 17 -2.68 9.49 -18.48
N ILE A 18 -1.94 10.09 -17.56
CA ILE A 18 -2.47 11.08 -16.62
C ILE A 18 -2.50 12.43 -17.33
N SER A 19 -3.71 12.92 -17.63
CA SER A 19 -3.96 14.22 -18.25
C SER A 19 -3.94 15.33 -17.20
N ARG A 20 -3.06 16.33 -17.39
CA ARG A 20 -3.11 17.63 -16.72
C ARG A 20 -4.22 18.49 -17.35
N LYS A 21 -5.19 18.98 -16.58
CA LYS A 21 -6.01 20.17 -16.89
C LYS A 21 -6.42 20.86 -15.58
N GLN A 22 -5.92 22.07 -15.34
CA GLN A 22 -6.51 23.40 -15.62
C GLN A 22 -7.33 23.94 -14.44
N THR A 23 -6.86 25.10 -13.96
CA THR A 23 -7.35 25.93 -12.87
C THR A 23 -8.71 26.54 -13.19
N LEU A 24 -9.63 26.53 -12.22
CA LEU A 24 -10.79 27.45 -12.22
C LEU A 24 -11.02 27.93 -10.78
N THR A 25 -10.82 29.22 -10.58
CA THR A 25 -10.98 29.95 -9.31
C THR A 25 -12.47 30.25 -9.11
N LEU A 26 -13.03 29.91 -7.95
CA LEU A 26 -14.33 30.45 -7.51
C LEU A 26 -14.26 30.77 -6.01
N ALA A 27 -14.42 32.05 -5.67
CA ALA A 27 -14.49 32.55 -4.31
C ALA A 27 -15.92 32.43 -3.77
N SER A 28 -16.09 32.03 -2.51
CA SER A 28 -17.32 32.27 -1.78
C SER A 28 -17.11 32.32 -0.25
N VAL A 29 -17.79 33.31 0.33
CA VAL A 29 -17.71 33.85 1.69
C VAL A 29 -18.43 32.96 2.69
N VAL A 30 -17.85 32.79 3.89
CA VAL A 30 -18.48 32.09 5.03
C VAL A 30 -19.17 33.12 5.93
N LEU A 31 -20.46 32.92 6.20
CA LEU A 31 -21.20 33.65 7.24
C LEU A 31 -21.49 32.67 8.39
N GLY A 32 -20.80 32.87 9.52
CA GLY A 32 -20.99 32.09 10.74
C GLY A 32 -22.13 32.64 11.59
N THR A 33 -22.88 31.75 12.24
CA THR A 33 -23.73 32.11 13.38
C THR A 33 -23.24 31.35 14.61
N VAL A 34 -22.92 32.14 15.63
CA VAL A 34 -22.58 31.74 17.00
C VAL A 34 -23.88 31.70 17.79
N PHE A 35 -24.09 30.68 18.63
CA PHE A 35 -25.01 30.79 19.75
C PHE A 35 -24.23 30.60 21.05
N THR A 36 -24.14 31.70 21.78
CA THR A 36 -23.70 31.81 23.18
C THR A 36 -24.80 31.31 24.11
N GLY A 37 -24.41 30.62 25.18
CA GLY A 37 -25.31 30.25 26.28
C GLY A 37 -24.50 29.78 27.48
N THR A 38 -23.81 30.71 28.14
CA THR A 38 -23.16 30.54 29.45
C THR A 38 -24.20 30.47 30.56
N THR A 39 -24.11 29.48 31.45
CA THR A 39 -24.51 29.64 32.87
C THR A 39 -23.43 29.06 33.77
N ILE A 40 -23.11 29.83 34.81
CA ILE A 40 -22.08 29.63 35.82
C ILE A 40 -22.71 28.86 36.99
N ALA A 41 -21.96 27.96 37.63
CA ALA A 41 -22.17 27.64 39.04
C ALA A 41 -20.85 27.19 39.69
N SER A 42 -20.47 27.88 40.77
CA SER A 42 -19.45 27.47 41.75
C SER A 42 -20.13 26.86 42.99
N ALA A 43 -19.37 26.06 43.74
CA ALA A 43 -19.65 25.35 45.00
C ALA A 43 -20.31 26.23 46.10
N ASP A 44 -20.96 25.76 47.16
CA ASP A 44 -20.74 24.58 48.02
C ASP A 44 -21.99 24.28 48.91
N ASP A 45 -22.00 23.09 49.54
CA ASP A 45 -22.60 22.69 50.84
C ASP A 45 -24.02 22.06 51.03
N VAL A 46 -23.97 20.84 51.64
CA VAL A 46 -24.82 20.09 52.61
C VAL A 46 -26.31 19.71 52.35
N ALA A 47 -26.50 18.41 52.05
CA ALA A 47 -27.40 17.36 52.60
C ALA A 47 -28.95 17.59 52.77
N PRO A 48 -29.75 16.53 53.09
CA PRO A 48 -30.32 15.58 52.12
C PRO A 48 -31.87 15.47 52.21
N ALA A 49 -32.45 14.77 51.23
CA ALA A 49 -33.69 13.96 51.27
C ALA A 49 -34.76 14.29 50.20
N THR A 50 -35.07 13.23 49.44
CA THR A 50 -36.36 12.84 48.87
C THR A 50 -37.09 13.83 47.97
N THR A 51 -36.97 13.66 46.65
CA THR A 51 -38.10 13.91 45.75
C THR A 51 -38.04 13.04 44.49
N GLN A 52 -39.08 12.22 44.33
CA GLN A 52 -39.79 11.85 43.10
C GLN A 52 -39.03 11.98 41.77
N ALA A 53 -38.82 10.84 41.11
CA ALA A 53 -38.32 10.77 39.74
C ALA A 53 -39.24 11.57 38.79
N ALA A 54 -38.69 12.62 38.18
CA ALA A 54 -39.27 13.26 37.01
C ALA A 54 -39.36 12.25 35.84
N PRO A 55 -40.36 12.34 34.95
CA PRO A 55 -40.46 11.44 33.81
C PRO A 55 -39.21 11.59 32.95
N ALA A 56 -38.52 10.49 32.70
CA ALA A 56 -37.40 10.46 31.77
C ALA A 56 -37.88 10.98 30.41
N ALA A 57 -37.28 12.09 29.95
CA ALA A 57 -37.44 12.54 28.58
C ALA A 57 -36.95 11.42 27.65
N THR A 58 -37.88 10.73 27.00
CA THR A 58 -37.57 9.76 25.95
C THR A 58 -36.96 10.53 24.78
N THR A 59 -35.63 10.51 24.66
CA THR A 59 -34.93 10.92 23.45
C THR A 59 -35.52 10.14 22.28
N ALA A 60 -36.20 10.84 21.36
CA ALA A 60 -36.75 10.24 20.15
C ALA A 60 -35.64 9.53 19.37
N ALA A 61 -35.85 8.27 19.02
CA ALA A 61 -34.88 7.49 18.25
C ALA A 61 -34.61 8.17 16.90
N LYS A 62 -33.32 8.37 16.56
CA LYS A 62 -32.91 8.95 15.27
C LYS A 62 -33.44 8.12 14.10
N SER A 63 -33.88 8.78 13.01
CA SER A 63 -34.38 8.08 11.82
C SER A 63 -33.27 7.23 11.14
N PRO A 64 -33.60 6.11 10.49
CA PRO A 64 -32.62 5.26 9.80
C PRO A 64 -31.79 6.02 8.75
N ILE A 65 -32.42 6.89 7.95
CA ILE A 65 -31.73 7.69 6.93
C ILE A 65 -30.78 8.69 7.58
N THR A 66 -31.20 9.32 8.68
CA THR A 66 -30.36 10.27 9.43
C THR A 66 -29.12 9.57 9.97
N ALA A 67 -29.30 8.43 10.65
CA ALA A 67 -28.20 7.64 11.21
C ALA A 67 -27.24 7.12 10.11
N ALA A 68 -27.78 6.65 8.97
CA ALA A 68 -26.95 6.21 7.85
C ALA A 68 -26.17 7.38 7.22
N THR A 69 -26.77 8.57 7.15
CA THR A 69 -26.10 9.77 6.64
C THR A 69 -24.95 10.21 7.54
N GLU A 70 -25.15 10.17 8.87
CA GLU A 70 -24.08 10.41 9.85
C GLU A 70 -22.94 9.38 9.68
N GLU A 71 -23.26 8.08 9.55
CA GLU A 71 -22.26 7.03 9.33
C GLU A 71 -21.48 7.23 8.02
N ILE A 72 -22.17 7.55 6.92
CA ILE A 72 -21.57 7.80 5.61
C ILE A 72 -20.59 8.98 5.70
N ASN A 73 -20.99 10.06 6.38
CA ASN A 73 -20.15 11.25 6.53
C ASN A 73 -18.96 10.99 7.44
N ALA A 74 -19.13 10.24 8.53
CA ALA A 74 -18.03 9.84 9.40
C ALA A 74 -16.99 9.02 8.62
N LYS A 75 -17.43 8.01 7.86
CA LYS A 75 -16.54 7.17 7.04
C LYS A 75 -15.85 7.95 5.93
N ALA A 76 -16.56 8.86 5.27
CA ALA A 76 -16.00 9.72 4.23
C ALA A 76 -14.87 10.63 4.73
N ASN A 77 -14.87 10.96 6.02
CA ASN A 77 -13.89 11.85 6.66
C ASN A 77 -12.81 11.10 7.45
N THR A 78 -12.67 9.79 7.25
CA THR A 78 -11.62 9.02 7.91
C THR A 78 -10.25 9.56 7.50
N PRO A 79 -9.34 9.88 8.45
CA PRO A 79 -8.00 10.34 8.13
C PRO A 79 -7.23 9.33 7.28
N VAL A 80 -6.46 9.82 6.32
CA VAL A 80 -5.64 8.99 5.43
C VAL A 80 -4.15 9.21 5.70
N VAL A 81 -3.39 8.12 5.76
CA VAL A 81 -1.93 8.13 5.92
C VAL A 81 -1.28 7.86 4.55
N PRO A 82 -0.26 8.65 4.15
CA PRO A 82 0.53 8.36 2.96
C PRO A 82 1.08 6.92 2.98
N VAL A 83 0.96 6.21 1.86
CA VAL A 83 1.26 4.77 1.75
C VAL A 83 2.72 4.42 2.10
N ASP A 84 3.65 5.36 1.96
CA ASP A 84 5.07 5.25 2.32
C ASP A 84 5.33 5.33 3.83
N LYS A 85 4.36 5.83 4.60
CA LYS A 85 4.45 6.02 6.07
C LYS A 85 3.43 5.20 6.86
N ALA A 86 2.50 4.56 6.16
CA ALA A 86 1.42 3.78 6.74
C ALA A 86 1.96 2.51 7.41
N LYS A 87 1.42 2.20 8.60
CA LYS A 87 1.62 0.95 9.33
C LYS A 87 0.41 0.03 9.12
N THR A 88 0.53 -1.24 9.50
CA THR A 88 -0.62 -2.17 9.50
C THR A 88 -1.81 -1.53 10.20
N GLY A 89 -2.97 -1.57 9.54
CA GLY A 89 -4.23 -1.03 10.04
C GLY A 89 -4.52 0.40 9.60
N ASP A 90 -3.50 1.16 9.15
CA ASP A 90 -3.69 2.53 8.70
C ASP A 90 -4.54 2.59 7.43
N VAL A 91 -5.48 3.53 7.40
CA VAL A 91 -6.27 3.84 6.20
C VAL A 91 -5.42 4.69 5.27
N ILE A 92 -5.26 4.24 4.03
CA ILE A 92 -4.42 4.91 3.02
C ILE A 92 -5.24 5.62 1.94
N ALA A 93 -6.51 5.24 1.77
CA ALA A 93 -7.42 5.88 0.84
C ALA A 93 -8.88 5.70 1.25
N VAL A 94 -9.69 6.71 0.98
CA VAL A 94 -11.15 6.66 1.10
C VAL A 94 -11.75 7.24 -0.18
N ASP A 95 -12.46 6.40 -0.95
CA ASP A 95 -13.19 6.82 -2.14
C ASP A 95 -14.69 6.84 -1.87
N VAL A 96 -15.35 7.95 -2.23
CA VAL A 96 -16.78 8.13 -1.99
C VAL A 96 -17.49 8.43 -3.31
N LYS A 97 -18.49 7.63 -3.64
CA LYS A 97 -19.40 7.85 -4.77
C LYS A 97 -20.83 7.96 -4.26
N LYS A 98 -21.49 9.09 -4.51
CA LYS A 98 -22.90 9.31 -4.12
C LYS A 98 -23.75 9.55 -5.37
N THR A 99 -25.00 9.12 -5.34
CA THR A 99 -26.02 9.48 -6.31
C THR A 99 -27.11 10.22 -5.56
N GLY A 100 -27.48 11.41 -6.05
CA GLY A 100 -28.52 12.24 -5.46
C GLY A 100 -29.91 11.58 -5.49
N PRO A 101 -30.90 12.19 -4.83
CA PRO A 101 -32.24 11.64 -4.73
C PRO A 101 -32.91 11.55 -6.10
N SER A 102 -33.41 10.36 -6.45
CA SER A 102 -34.33 10.14 -7.56
C SER A 102 -35.73 9.87 -7.01
N ALA A 103 -36.71 10.68 -7.37
CA ALA A 103 -38.10 10.53 -6.95
C ALA A 103 -38.96 9.84 -8.02
N LYS A 104 -39.86 8.96 -7.59
CA LYS A 104 -40.93 8.36 -8.39
C LYS A 104 -42.25 8.53 -7.66
N THR A 105 -43.28 8.99 -8.36
CA THR A 105 -44.63 9.16 -7.80
C THR A 105 -45.59 8.20 -8.50
N ASP A 106 -46.37 7.45 -7.71
CA ASP A 106 -47.40 6.54 -8.18
C ASP A 106 -48.67 6.78 -7.35
N GLY A 107 -49.65 7.46 -7.95
CA GLY A 107 -50.84 7.92 -7.23
C GLY A 107 -50.51 8.79 -6.01
N ALA A 108 -50.89 8.30 -4.83
CA ALA A 108 -50.65 8.95 -3.53
C ALA A 108 -49.27 8.63 -2.92
N ASP A 109 -48.50 7.71 -3.52
CA ASP A 109 -47.18 7.31 -3.07
C ASP A 109 -46.09 8.12 -3.78
N THR A 110 -45.11 8.62 -3.02
CA THR A 110 -43.85 9.15 -3.56
C THR A 110 -42.68 8.41 -2.92
N THR A 111 -41.84 7.79 -3.75
CA THR A 111 -40.61 7.10 -3.32
C THR A 111 -39.39 7.87 -3.78
N THR A 112 -38.52 8.22 -2.85
CA THR A 112 -37.23 8.86 -3.14
C THR A 112 -36.10 7.91 -2.78
N THR A 113 -35.17 7.67 -3.70
CA THR A 113 -34.01 6.80 -3.50
C THR A 113 -32.72 7.59 -3.69
N SER A 114 -31.79 7.47 -2.75
CA SER A 114 -30.41 7.95 -2.87
C SER A 114 -29.45 6.78 -2.65
N THR A 115 -28.25 6.84 -3.25
CA THR A 115 -27.24 5.80 -3.02
C THR A 115 -25.90 6.40 -2.64
N ALA A 116 -25.15 5.69 -1.82
CA ALA A 116 -23.76 6.00 -1.51
C ALA A 116 -22.91 4.73 -1.58
N THR A 117 -21.68 4.85 -2.04
CA THR A 117 -20.66 3.79 -2.00
C THR A 117 -19.40 4.40 -1.41
N ILE A 118 -18.89 3.77 -0.35
CA ILE A 118 -17.65 4.16 0.30
C ILE A 118 -16.69 3.00 0.18
N LYS A 119 -15.51 3.24 -0.39
CA LYS A 119 -14.40 2.30 -0.38
C LYS A 119 -13.33 2.81 0.57
N THR A 120 -13.01 2.03 1.59
CA THR A 120 -11.94 2.31 2.54
C THR A 120 -10.82 1.32 2.29
N THR A 121 -9.64 1.79 1.92
CA THR A 121 -8.46 0.97 1.72
C THR A 121 -7.50 1.14 2.89
N SER A 122 -7.12 0.05 3.53
CA SER A 122 -6.14 0.02 4.61
C SER A 122 -4.96 -0.90 4.29
N LEU A 123 -3.82 -0.64 4.91
CA LEU A 123 -2.70 -1.58 4.91
C LEU A 123 -3.05 -2.75 5.83
N ALA A 124 -2.86 -3.98 5.36
CA ALA A 124 -3.15 -5.20 6.12
C ALA A 124 -1.86 -5.94 6.46
N ASP A 125 -1.95 -6.86 7.43
CA ASP A 125 -0.84 -7.73 7.77
C ASP A 125 -0.45 -8.63 6.60
N GLN A 126 0.84 -8.94 6.52
CA GLN A 126 1.43 -9.74 5.44
C GLN A 126 0.80 -11.13 5.29
N ASP A 127 0.32 -11.70 6.39
CA ASP A 127 -0.27 -13.04 6.43
C ASP A 127 -1.80 -13.03 6.23
N THR A 128 -2.40 -11.85 5.96
CA THR A 128 -3.84 -11.75 5.71
C THR A 128 -4.20 -12.53 4.43
N PRO A 129 -5.15 -13.49 4.48
CA PRO A 129 -5.55 -14.26 3.31
C PRO A 129 -6.09 -13.36 2.19
N VAL A 130 -5.55 -13.52 0.98
CA VAL A 130 -6.03 -12.81 -0.21
C VAL A 130 -7.37 -13.38 -0.68
N GLY A 131 -8.23 -12.51 -1.19
CA GLY A 131 -9.55 -12.91 -1.72
C GLY A 131 -10.67 -11.93 -1.37
N THR A 132 -11.88 -12.26 -1.81
CA THR A 132 -13.07 -11.43 -1.61
C THR A 132 -14.06 -12.14 -0.68
N SER A 133 -14.55 -11.42 0.33
CA SER A 133 -15.57 -11.93 1.23
C SER A 133 -16.92 -12.09 0.52
N LYS A 134 -17.77 -12.98 1.04
CA LYS A 134 -19.19 -12.95 0.67
C LYS A 134 -19.80 -11.61 1.11
N PRO A 135 -20.74 -11.02 0.33
CA PRO A 135 -21.41 -9.80 0.73
C PRO A 135 -22.24 -10.00 2.01
N VAL A 136 -22.14 -9.05 2.94
CA VAL A 136 -22.96 -9.00 4.15
C VAL A 136 -23.96 -7.85 4.01
N SER A 137 -25.25 -8.14 4.07
CA SER A 137 -26.32 -7.15 3.93
C SER A 137 -27.09 -6.94 5.22
N SER A 138 -27.55 -5.73 5.45
CA SER A 138 -28.42 -5.35 6.56
C SER A 138 -29.44 -4.32 6.10
N THR A 139 -30.64 -4.37 6.68
CA THR A 139 -31.72 -3.44 6.39
C THR A 139 -32.26 -2.85 7.68
N LYS A 140 -32.45 -1.53 7.72
CA LYS A 140 -33.14 -0.83 8.80
C LYS A 140 -34.33 -0.07 8.25
N THR A 141 -35.48 -0.18 8.92
CA THR A 141 -36.71 0.48 8.50
C THR A 141 -37.38 1.16 9.68
N ALA A 142 -37.96 2.34 9.44
CA ALA A 142 -38.80 3.05 10.40
C ALA A 142 -39.96 3.74 9.69
N THR A 143 -41.08 3.88 10.36
CA THR A 143 -42.28 4.55 9.84
C THR A 143 -42.72 5.64 10.80
N SER A 144 -43.08 6.79 10.26
CA SER A 144 -43.63 7.93 10.98
C SER A 144 -44.92 8.39 10.31
N THR A 145 -45.86 8.89 11.10
CA THR A 145 -47.14 9.41 10.60
C THR A 145 -47.27 10.86 11.04
N LYS A 146 -47.51 11.74 10.07
CA LYS A 146 -47.87 13.12 10.29
C LYS A 146 -49.34 13.31 10.00
N GLU A 147 -50.05 13.85 10.99
CA GLU A 147 -51.48 14.14 10.87
C GLU A 147 -51.71 15.64 10.81
N THR A 148 -52.52 16.07 9.85
CA THR A 148 -52.96 17.47 9.70
C THR A 148 -54.48 17.53 9.60
N ALA A 149 -55.05 18.74 9.53
CA ALA A 149 -56.48 18.93 9.32
C ALA A 149 -56.95 18.35 7.96
N ASP A 150 -56.10 18.45 6.94
CA ASP A 150 -56.49 18.14 5.55
C ASP A 150 -56.05 16.74 5.09
N TYR A 151 -55.05 16.14 5.74
CA TYR A 151 -54.49 14.84 5.33
C TYR A 151 -53.75 14.11 6.45
N THR A 152 -53.60 12.80 6.25
CA THR A 152 -52.66 11.93 6.98
C THR A 152 -51.54 11.53 6.02
N GLU A 153 -50.29 11.67 6.45
CA GLU A 153 -49.11 11.33 5.67
C GLU A 153 -48.25 10.33 6.44
N THR A 154 -48.02 9.17 5.83
CA THR A 154 -47.19 8.12 6.40
C THR A 154 -45.88 8.07 5.61
N THR A 155 -44.76 8.29 6.29
CA THR A 155 -43.42 8.19 5.71
C THR A 155 -42.71 6.96 6.27
N THR A 156 -42.31 6.05 5.39
CA THR A 156 -41.48 4.90 5.70
C THR A 156 -40.09 5.11 5.13
N GLU A 157 -39.09 5.10 6.01
CA GLU A 157 -37.69 5.16 5.65
C GLU A 157 -37.05 3.79 5.74
N THR A 158 -36.32 3.39 4.71
CA THR A 158 -35.56 2.15 4.64
C THR A 158 -34.13 2.43 4.22
N VAL A 159 -33.17 1.85 4.93
CA VAL A 159 -31.76 1.86 4.56
C VAL A 159 -31.31 0.43 4.35
N ASN A 160 -30.89 0.13 3.12
CA ASN A 160 -30.18 -1.11 2.80
C ASN A 160 -28.68 -0.82 2.79
N LYS A 161 -27.91 -1.60 3.53
CA LYS A 161 -26.44 -1.54 3.53
C LYS A 161 -25.88 -2.89 3.15
N THR A 162 -24.94 -2.90 2.22
CA THR A 162 -24.15 -4.08 1.85
C THR A 162 -22.67 -3.80 2.00
N THR A 163 -21.95 -4.70 2.67
CA THR A 163 -20.50 -4.62 2.90
C THR A 163 -19.80 -5.77 2.19
N VAL A 164 -18.71 -5.46 1.48
CA VAL A 164 -17.81 -6.45 0.86
C VAL A 164 -16.38 -6.09 1.23
N VAL A 165 -15.57 -7.07 1.59
CA VAL A 165 -14.14 -6.90 1.87
C VAL A 165 -13.33 -7.63 0.80
N GLU A 166 -12.37 -6.94 0.21
CA GLU A 166 -11.42 -7.50 -0.76
C GLU A 166 -10.00 -7.32 -0.22
N VAL A 167 -9.24 -8.41 -0.17
CA VAL A 167 -7.82 -8.40 0.20
C VAL A 167 -6.99 -8.70 -1.03
N THR A 168 -6.09 -7.78 -1.37
CA THR A 168 -5.17 -7.89 -2.52
C THR A 168 -3.74 -7.79 -2.04
N LYS A 169 -2.82 -8.45 -2.74
CA LYS A 169 -1.39 -8.39 -2.47
C LYS A 169 -0.66 -7.89 -3.72
N GLU A 170 0.20 -6.89 -3.57
CA GLU A 170 1.11 -6.47 -4.63
C GLU A 170 2.07 -7.61 -4.97
N ALA A 171 2.58 -7.63 -6.19
CA ALA A 171 3.65 -8.56 -6.53
C ALA A 171 4.87 -8.31 -5.64
N ASP A 172 5.51 -9.38 -5.18
CA ASP A 172 6.80 -9.28 -4.50
C ASP A 172 7.81 -8.66 -5.49
N ILE A 173 8.56 -7.66 -5.03
CA ILE A 173 9.59 -7.01 -5.83
C ILE A 173 10.90 -7.72 -5.52
N VAL A 174 11.39 -8.50 -6.48
CA VAL A 174 12.75 -9.02 -6.44
C VAL A 174 13.68 -7.88 -6.79
N ASN A 175 14.20 -7.19 -5.78
CA ASN A 175 15.28 -6.25 -5.98
C ASN A 175 16.55 -7.08 -6.19
N LYS A 176 16.91 -7.28 -7.46
CA LYS A 176 18.28 -7.61 -7.87
C LYS A 176 19.15 -6.39 -7.62
N LYS A 177 19.31 -6.01 -6.36
CA LYS A 177 20.40 -5.14 -5.98
C LYS A 177 21.63 -6.04 -6.10
N GLU A 178 22.52 -5.74 -7.03
CA GLU A 178 23.93 -6.11 -6.85
C GLU A 178 24.34 -5.49 -5.51
N VAL A 179 24.10 -6.21 -4.41
CA VAL A 179 24.92 -6.01 -3.23
C VAL A 179 26.28 -6.42 -3.74
N GLN A 180 27.15 -5.44 -3.95
CA GLN A 180 28.56 -5.69 -4.21
C GLN A 180 29.15 -6.28 -2.93
N ALA A 181 28.79 -7.53 -2.64
CA ALA A 181 29.48 -8.37 -1.70
C ALA A 181 30.84 -8.63 -2.34
N THR A 182 31.84 -7.85 -1.95
CA THR A 182 33.22 -8.16 -2.29
C THR A 182 33.53 -9.50 -1.63
N SER A 183 34.11 -10.41 -2.39
CA SER A 183 34.57 -11.69 -1.85
C SER A 183 36.07 -11.74 -1.88
N ASP A 184 36.69 -12.05 -0.75
CA ASP A 184 38.10 -12.35 -0.70
C ASP A 184 38.26 -13.86 -0.74
N ILE A 185 39.08 -14.33 -1.67
CA ILE A 185 39.23 -15.75 -1.95
C ILE A 185 40.71 -16.06 -1.97
N VAL A 186 41.15 -16.97 -1.10
CA VAL A 186 42.53 -17.47 -1.11
C VAL A 186 42.53 -18.94 -1.51
N PHE A 187 43.26 -19.27 -2.58
CA PHE A 187 43.55 -20.64 -2.98
C PHE A 187 44.83 -21.10 -2.31
N VAL A 188 44.76 -22.21 -1.58
CA VAL A 188 45.86 -22.87 -0.87
C VAL A 188 46.07 -24.21 -1.55
N ILE A 189 47.01 -24.25 -2.48
CA ILE A 189 47.23 -25.37 -3.40
C ILE A 189 48.40 -26.20 -2.92
N ASP A 190 48.15 -27.47 -2.71
CA ASP A 190 49.16 -28.47 -2.50
C ASP A 190 49.99 -28.62 -3.79
N LYS A 191 51.30 -28.42 -3.65
CA LYS A 191 52.29 -28.56 -4.71
C LYS A 191 53.24 -29.71 -4.44
N SER A 192 52.85 -30.71 -3.67
CA SER A 192 53.59 -31.96 -3.50
C SER A 192 53.80 -32.70 -4.83
N THR A 193 54.66 -33.72 -4.84
CA THR A 193 54.86 -34.56 -6.03
C THR A 193 53.64 -35.47 -6.29
N SER A 194 52.89 -35.87 -5.26
CA SER A 194 51.67 -36.71 -5.41
C SER A 194 50.58 -35.98 -6.20
N MET A 195 50.54 -34.66 -6.10
CA MET A 195 49.67 -33.81 -6.89
C MET A 195 49.98 -33.81 -8.39
N ASP A 196 51.05 -34.45 -8.89
CA ASP A 196 51.40 -34.50 -10.34
C ASP A 196 50.23 -34.96 -11.22
N SER A 197 49.47 -35.97 -10.78
CA SER A 197 48.30 -36.47 -11.52
C SER A 197 47.11 -35.51 -11.50
N HIS A 198 47.06 -34.60 -10.53
CA HIS A 198 45.93 -33.70 -10.28
C HIS A 198 46.22 -32.24 -10.63
N ILE A 199 47.48 -31.82 -10.74
CA ILE A 199 47.86 -30.40 -10.74
C ILE A 199 47.33 -29.67 -11.98
N ASN A 200 47.38 -30.31 -13.16
CA ASN A 200 46.87 -29.71 -14.40
C ASN A 200 45.35 -29.51 -14.34
N ASP A 201 44.60 -30.52 -13.87
CA ASP A 201 43.14 -30.43 -13.73
C ASP A 201 42.75 -29.44 -12.62
N THR A 202 43.53 -29.40 -11.53
CA THR A 202 43.40 -28.42 -10.44
C THR A 202 43.54 -27.00 -10.97
N MET A 203 44.65 -26.70 -11.65
CA MET A 203 44.90 -25.38 -12.24
C MET A 203 43.79 -24.99 -13.22
N LYS A 204 43.35 -25.93 -14.06
CA LYS A 204 42.27 -25.70 -15.02
C LYS A 204 40.93 -25.41 -14.34
N ASN A 205 40.58 -26.13 -13.27
CA ASN A 205 39.36 -25.88 -12.51
C ASN A 205 39.40 -24.52 -11.80
N VAL A 206 40.53 -24.17 -11.17
CA VAL A 206 40.72 -22.86 -10.53
C VAL A 206 40.66 -21.73 -11.56
N GLU A 207 41.35 -21.86 -12.70
CA GLU A 207 41.29 -20.89 -13.80
C GLU A 207 39.83 -20.72 -14.30
N THR A 208 39.13 -21.83 -14.52
CA THR A 208 37.72 -21.81 -14.96
C THR A 208 36.84 -21.10 -13.94
N PHE A 209 37.03 -21.36 -12.64
CA PHE A 209 36.29 -20.69 -11.58
C PHE A 209 36.55 -19.19 -11.56
N VAL A 210 37.82 -18.75 -11.61
CA VAL A 210 38.20 -17.33 -11.63
C VAL A 210 37.62 -16.60 -12.85
N ARG A 211 37.66 -17.23 -14.03
CA ARG A 211 37.04 -16.69 -15.24
C ARG A 211 35.51 -16.59 -15.11
N ASN A 212 34.87 -17.56 -14.46
CA ASN A 212 33.43 -17.54 -14.19
C ASN A 212 33.01 -16.41 -13.25
N LEU A 213 33.81 -16.07 -12.25
CA LEU A 213 33.55 -14.91 -11.38
C LEU A 213 33.47 -13.62 -12.21
N SER A 214 34.46 -13.44 -13.08
CA SER A 214 34.56 -12.27 -13.98
C SER A 214 33.38 -12.21 -14.96
N ALA A 215 33.03 -13.34 -15.60
CA ALA A 215 31.92 -13.43 -16.54
C ALA A 215 30.55 -13.15 -15.92
N LYS A 216 30.40 -13.41 -14.60
CA LYS A 216 29.17 -13.15 -13.84
C LYS A 216 29.16 -11.80 -13.13
N ASN A 217 30.14 -10.93 -13.41
CA ASN A 217 30.29 -9.62 -12.77
C ASN A 217 30.42 -9.70 -11.23
N ILE A 218 30.97 -10.81 -10.71
CA ILE A 218 31.21 -10.99 -9.28
C ILE A 218 32.56 -10.36 -8.93
N GLN A 219 32.54 -9.35 -8.05
CA GLN A 219 33.76 -8.70 -7.58
C GLN A 219 34.45 -9.56 -6.53
N ALA A 220 35.67 -10.00 -6.84
CA ALA A 220 36.49 -10.77 -5.92
C ALA A 220 37.94 -10.28 -5.88
N ARG A 221 38.55 -10.38 -4.71
CA ARG A 221 40.00 -10.27 -4.52
C ARG A 221 40.56 -11.67 -4.35
N LEU A 222 41.56 -12.01 -5.15
CA LEU A 222 42.12 -13.34 -5.27
C LEU A 222 43.51 -13.39 -4.65
N GLY A 223 43.74 -14.33 -3.74
CA GLY A 223 45.05 -14.64 -3.17
C GLY A 223 45.45 -16.08 -3.47
N LEU A 224 46.75 -16.33 -3.50
CA LEU A 224 47.31 -17.63 -3.88
C LEU A 224 48.42 -18.04 -2.90
N VAL A 225 48.38 -19.29 -2.47
CA VAL A 225 49.39 -19.95 -1.65
C VAL A 225 49.68 -21.30 -2.29
N ALA A 226 50.95 -21.64 -2.48
CA ALA A 226 51.36 -23.00 -2.85
C ALA A 226 52.14 -23.61 -1.68
N PHE A 227 51.67 -24.74 -1.17
CA PHE A 227 52.25 -25.38 0.02
C PHE A 227 52.74 -26.80 -0.27
N GLU A 228 53.73 -27.21 0.50
CA GLU A 228 54.18 -28.59 0.66
C GLU A 228 54.58 -28.66 2.15
N ARG A 229 55.87 -28.81 2.43
CA ARG A 229 56.45 -28.71 3.76
C ARG A 229 56.29 -27.31 4.36
N SER A 230 56.17 -27.24 5.68
CA SER A 230 55.92 -26.00 6.44
C SER A 230 56.93 -24.88 6.25
N ASP A 231 58.17 -25.17 5.83
CA ASP A 231 59.22 -24.20 5.54
C ASP A 231 59.40 -23.92 4.03
N ARG A 232 58.58 -24.52 3.16
CA ARG A 232 58.61 -24.38 1.70
C ARG A 232 57.27 -23.92 1.12
N ILE A 233 56.54 -23.13 1.90
CA ILE A 233 55.30 -22.49 1.50
C ILE A 233 55.62 -21.22 0.70
N GLN A 234 55.00 -21.09 -0.46
CA GLN A 234 55.07 -19.89 -1.28
C GLN A 234 53.78 -19.08 -1.12
N TYR A 235 53.91 -17.91 -0.50
CA TYR A 235 52.84 -16.92 -0.42
C TYR A 235 53.01 -15.93 -1.57
N PHE A 236 52.13 -15.99 -2.57
CA PHE A 236 52.25 -15.15 -3.76
C PHE A 236 51.98 -13.69 -3.44
N ASP A 237 52.66 -12.81 -4.17
CA ASP A 237 52.54 -11.37 -4.05
C ASP A 237 52.10 -10.76 -5.39
N PHE A 238 51.21 -9.78 -5.31
CA PHE A 238 50.62 -9.07 -6.44
C PHE A 238 50.83 -7.57 -6.24
N ASN A 239 52.03 -7.09 -6.60
CA ASN A 239 52.43 -5.68 -6.49
C ASN A 239 52.35 -5.12 -5.06
N GLY A 240 52.91 -5.83 -4.08
CA GLY A 240 52.96 -5.44 -2.67
C GLY A 240 51.70 -5.84 -1.87
N SER A 241 50.85 -6.71 -2.43
CA SER A 241 49.61 -7.17 -1.83
C SER A 241 49.48 -8.69 -1.95
N LYS A 242 48.91 -9.36 -0.94
CA LYS A 242 48.55 -10.79 -1.01
C LYS A 242 47.27 -11.06 -1.80
N PHE A 243 46.60 -10.00 -2.25
CA PHE A 243 45.37 -10.05 -3.02
C PHE A 243 45.50 -9.26 -4.32
N THR A 244 44.90 -9.78 -5.40
CA THR A 244 44.70 -9.07 -6.68
C THR A 244 43.24 -9.09 -7.10
N THR A 245 42.78 -8.03 -7.75
CA THR A 245 41.47 -8.01 -8.46
C THR A 245 41.60 -8.32 -9.95
N ASP A 246 42.83 -8.49 -10.45
CA ASP A 246 43.10 -8.82 -11.85
C ASP A 246 43.15 -10.35 -12.03
N PRO A 247 42.16 -10.95 -12.72
CA PRO A 247 42.12 -12.38 -12.99
C PRO A 247 43.36 -12.88 -13.75
N GLU A 248 43.91 -12.09 -14.68
CA GLU A 248 45.04 -12.53 -15.50
C GLU A 248 46.36 -12.54 -14.72
N SER A 249 46.58 -11.55 -13.84
CA SER A 249 47.68 -11.59 -12.86
C SER A 249 47.61 -12.83 -11.97
N PHE A 250 46.41 -13.16 -11.46
CA PHE A 250 46.21 -14.36 -10.66
C PHE A 250 46.49 -15.64 -11.46
N ILE A 251 45.91 -15.77 -12.66
CA ILE A 251 46.08 -16.95 -13.53
C ILE A 251 47.54 -17.13 -13.95
N SER A 252 48.26 -16.03 -14.20
CA SER A 252 49.69 -16.07 -14.51
C SER A 252 50.48 -16.63 -13.33
N ALA A 253 50.22 -16.16 -12.11
CA ALA A 253 50.83 -16.68 -10.89
C ALA A 253 50.50 -18.17 -10.68
N LEU A 254 49.23 -18.56 -10.83
CA LEU A 254 48.77 -19.95 -10.75
C LEU A 254 49.56 -20.89 -11.66
N LYS A 255 49.80 -20.48 -12.92
CA LYS A 255 50.55 -21.26 -13.92
C LYS A 255 52.05 -21.41 -13.61
N THR A 256 52.58 -20.67 -12.64
CA THR A 256 53.98 -20.83 -12.20
C THR A 256 54.19 -21.94 -11.18
N ILE A 257 53.11 -22.45 -10.57
CA ILE A 257 53.20 -23.51 -9.58
C ILE A 257 53.73 -24.77 -10.25
N LYS A 258 54.77 -25.37 -9.64
CA LYS A 258 55.33 -26.66 -10.02
C LYS A 258 55.30 -27.57 -8.81
N THR A 259 55.00 -28.82 -9.06
CA THR A 259 54.99 -29.90 -8.08
C THR A 259 56.41 -30.23 -7.63
N TYR A 260 56.61 -30.37 -6.33
CA TYR A 260 57.85 -30.71 -5.66
C TYR A 260 57.59 -31.06 -4.20
N GLY A 261 58.33 -32.03 -3.65
CA GLY A 261 58.27 -32.35 -2.22
C GLY A 261 57.25 -33.45 -1.90
N GLY A 262 56.94 -33.63 -0.60
CA GLY A 262 56.13 -34.75 -0.11
C GLY A 262 55.86 -34.73 1.40
N TYR A 263 55.62 -33.55 1.99
CA TYR A 263 55.20 -33.41 3.39
C TYR A 263 54.16 -32.29 3.50
N GLU A 264 52.88 -32.60 3.64
CA GLU A 264 51.78 -31.69 3.35
C GLU A 264 51.10 -31.21 4.65
N ASN A 265 51.59 -30.10 5.21
CA ASN A 265 50.93 -29.50 6.37
C ASN A 265 50.05 -28.31 5.97
N THR A 266 48.74 -28.54 5.98
CA THR A 266 47.74 -27.51 5.66
C THR A 266 47.49 -26.52 6.82
N THR A 267 47.85 -26.87 8.08
CA THR A 267 47.56 -26.00 9.23
C THR A 267 48.41 -24.72 9.27
N VAL A 268 49.66 -24.79 8.82
CA VAL A 268 50.56 -23.62 8.70
C VAL A 268 50.05 -22.57 7.71
N PRO A 269 49.77 -22.89 6.42
CA PRO A 269 49.28 -21.88 5.48
C PRO A 269 47.91 -21.35 5.90
N LEU A 270 46.99 -22.20 6.40
CA LEU A 270 45.67 -21.75 6.87
C LEU A 270 45.75 -20.80 8.07
N ARG A 271 46.64 -21.07 9.04
CA ARG A 271 46.83 -20.17 10.16
C ARG A 271 47.47 -18.86 9.71
N HIS A 272 48.49 -18.92 8.84
CA HIS A 272 49.16 -17.72 8.32
C HIS A 272 48.15 -16.78 7.64
N ILE A 273 47.34 -17.28 6.71
CA ILE A 273 46.36 -16.43 6.03
C ILE A 273 45.31 -15.87 7.01
N ALA A 274 45.01 -16.56 8.11
CA ALA A 274 44.02 -16.11 9.08
C ALA A 274 44.57 -15.05 10.06
N THR A 275 45.86 -15.10 10.40
CA THR A 275 46.42 -14.28 11.50
C THR A 275 47.44 -13.24 11.06
N SER A 276 48.02 -13.38 9.87
CA SER A 276 49.11 -12.50 9.43
C SER A 276 48.59 -11.18 8.88
N GLU A 277 49.28 -10.09 9.20
CA GLU A 277 48.90 -8.73 8.80
C GLU A 277 49.10 -8.46 7.30
N ASP A 278 49.92 -9.27 6.61
CA ASP A 278 50.13 -9.17 5.15
C ASP A 278 48.89 -9.61 4.35
N TYR A 279 47.99 -10.41 4.93
CA TYR A 279 46.69 -10.74 4.36
C TYR A 279 45.64 -9.72 4.82
N ASN A 280 45.53 -8.62 4.06
CA ASN A 280 44.58 -7.53 4.32
C ASN A 280 43.12 -7.87 3.91
N TRP A 281 42.54 -8.87 4.57
CA TRP A 281 41.13 -9.27 4.38
C TRP A 281 40.17 -8.09 4.59
N GLY A 282 39.14 -8.03 3.74
CA GLY A 282 38.17 -6.97 3.67
C GLY A 282 37.30 -6.98 4.92
N THR A 283 37.13 -5.82 5.53
CA THR A 283 36.45 -5.65 6.82
C THR A 283 35.00 -5.19 6.68
N GLY A 284 34.50 -5.03 5.44
CA GLY A 284 33.13 -4.64 5.18
C GLY A 284 32.13 -5.67 5.72
N THR A 285 30.99 -5.21 6.24
CA THR A 285 29.96 -6.05 6.87
C THR A 285 29.35 -7.10 5.93
N ASN A 286 29.49 -6.93 4.62
CA ASN A 286 29.03 -7.84 3.57
C ASN A 286 30.19 -8.51 2.82
N ASN A 287 31.43 -8.41 3.32
CA ASN A 287 32.58 -9.06 2.71
C ASN A 287 32.60 -10.54 3.10
N HIS A 288 32.67 -11.42 2.13
CA HIS A 288 32.79 -12.86 2.37
C HIS A 288 34.24 -13.30 2.20
N ARG A 289 34.78 -14.02 3.19
CA ARG A 289 36.17 -14.49 3.18
C ARG A 289 36.17 -16.00 3.01
N PHE A 290 36.85 -16.48 1.98
CA PHE A 290 36.92 -17.89 1.64
C PHE A 290 38.38 -18.35 1.54
N ALA A 291 38.64 -19.54 2.06
CA ALA A 291 39.86 -20.28 1.77
C ALA A 291 39.50 -21.58 1.05
N PHE A 292 40.21 -21.88 -0.02
CA PHE A 292 40.09 -23.12 -0.79
C PHE A 292 41.38 -23.91 -0.65
N VAL A 293 41.38 -24.95 0.17
CA VAL A 293 42.49 -25.91 0.20
C VAL A 293 42.26 -26.92 -0.91
N ILE A 294 43.30 -27.19 -1.70
CA ILE A 294 43.28 -28.25 -2.71
C ILE A 294 44.47 -29.16 -2.44
N THR A 295 44.22 -30.43 -2.12
CA THR A 295 45.26 -31.40 -1.71
C THR A 295 44.79 -32.82 -1.94
N ASP A 296 45.73 -33.73 -2.22
CA ASP A 296 45.45 -35.16 -2.33
C ASP A 296 45.86 -35.94 -1.06
N GLU A 297 46.11 -35.26 0.06
CA GLU A 297 46.58 -35.86 1.30
C GLU A 297 45.81 -35.38 2.56
N PRO A 298 45.85 -36.16 3.66
CA PRO A 298 45.35 -35.70 4.96
C PRO A 298 46.25 -34.59 5.55
N ILE A 299 45.83 -33.99 6.66
CA ILE A 299 46.62 -32.97 7.34
C ILE A 299 47.79 -33.62 8.08
N ASP A 300 49.01 -33.50 7.52
CA ASP A 300 50.21 -33.99 8.19
C ASP A 300 50.67 -33.04 9.31
N VAL A 301 50.34 -33.39 10.55
CA VAL A 301 50.84 -32.70 11.76
C VAL A 301 52.02 -33.42 12.43
N ASN A 302 52.42 -34.59 11.91
CA ASN A 302 53.44 -35.47 12.50
C ASN A 302 54.68 -35.50 11.60
N THR A 303 55.36 -34.36 11.52
CA THR A 303 56.49 -34.20 10.63
C THR A 303 57.83 -34.50 11.34
N PRO A 304 58.85 -35.07 10.65
CA PRO A 304 60.18 -35.28 11.25
C PRO A 304 60.92 -33.97 11.55
N TYR A 305 60.42 -32.84 11.04
CA TYR A 305 60.96 -31.51 11.27
C TYR A 305 60.38 -30.93 12.57
N LYS A 306 61.19 -30.87 13.64
CA LYS A 306 60.78 -30.49 15.01
C LYS A 306 60.35 -29.02 15.21
N ASN A 307 59.77 -28.38 14.20
CA ASN A 307 59.14 -27.07 14.37
C ASN A 307 57.73 -27.27 14.96
N PRO A 308 57.32 -26.47 15.96
CA PRO A 308 55.96 -26.55 16.48
C PRO A 308 54.97 -26.17 15.37
N LEU A 309 54.23 -27.16 14.88
CA LEU A 309 53.17 -26.96 13.89
C LEU A 309 51.87 -26.55 14.59
N PRO A 310 51.05 -25.66 14.00
CA PRO A 310 49.74 -25.36 14.54
C PRO A 310 48.86 -26.61 14.57
N SER A 311 48.17 -26.81 15.68
CA SER A 311 47.16 -27.86 15.81
C SER A 311 45.91 -27.54 14.98
N LYS A 312 45.11 -28.57 14.68
CA LYS A 312 43.81 -28.41 13.99
C LYS A 312 42.89 -27.47 14.76
N GLU A 313 42.85 -27.61 16.09
CA GLU A 313 42.06 -26.74 16.98
C GLU A 313 42.50 -25.27 16.88
N GLU A 314 43.80 -24.98 16.97
CA GLU A 314 44.31 -23.62 16.85
C GLU A 314 44.03 -23.01 15.46
N THR A 315 44.17 -23.81 14.40
CA THR A 315 43.81 -23.39 13.04
C THR A 315 42.33 -23.10 12.92
N LEU A 316 41.44 -23.94 13.49
CA LEU A 316 40.00 -23.69 13.51
C LEU A 316 39.65 -22.38 14.19
N GLN A 317 40.23 -22.11 15.36
CA GLN A 317 39.98 -20.85 16.09
C GLN A 317 40.46 -19.64 15.30
N SER A 318 41.62 -19.75 14.64
CA SER A 318 42.16 -18.69 13.80
C SER A 318 41.22 -18.38 12.61
N LEU A 319 40.74 -19.40 11.91
CA LEU A 319 39.80 -19.25 10.80
C LEU A 319 38.47 -18.63 11.25
N LYS A 320 37.93 -19.05 12.40
CA LYS A 320 36.72 -18.47 12.99
C LYS A 320 36.91 -17.00 13.37
N ALA A 321 38.02 -16.67 14.03
CA ALA A 321 38.34 -15.29 14.41
C ALA A 321 38.47 -14.37 13.18
N ALA A 322 39.04 -14.90 12.10
CA ALA A 322 39.15 -14.19 10.82
C ALA A 322 37.86 -14.21 9.97
N ASN A 323 36.79 -14.88 10.42
CA ASN A 323 35.54 -15.08 9.68
C ASN A 323 35.77 -15.68 8.28
N ILE A 324 36.69 -16.65 8.16
CA ILE A 324 37.01 -17.34 6.92
C ILE A 324 36.22 -18.66 6.84
N SER A 325 35.47 -18.85 5.76
CA SER A 325 34.84 -20.14 5.44
C SER A 325 35.82 -21.03 4.66
N LEU A 326 36.17 -22.19 5.20
CA LEU A 326 37.12 -23.12 4.59
C LEU A 326 36.40 -24.17 3.75
N THR A 327 36.66 -24.18 2.44
CA THR A 327 36.32 -25.32 1.58
C THR A 327 37.57 -26.12 1.28
N VAL A 328 37.47 -27.44 1.36
CA VAL A 328 38.56 -28.36 0.99
C VAL A 328 38.13 -29.11 -0.27
N VAL A 329 39.03 -29.16 -1.23
CA VAL A 329 38.95 -30.00 -2.42
C VAL A 329 40.01 -31.08 -2.24
N GLY A 330 39.59 -32.30 -1.91
CA GLY A 330 40.53 -33.38 -1.64
C GLY A 330 39.95 -34.76 -1.90
N ARG A 331 40.75 -35.80 -1.65
CA ARG A 331 40.29 -37.18 -1.85
C ARG A 331 39.18 -37.50 -0.87
N THR A 332 38.20 -38.29 -1.31
CA THR A 332 37.07 -38.68 -0.45
C THR A 332 37.52 -39.42 0.81
N VAL A 333 38.62 -40.16 0.75
CA VAL A 333 39.18 -40.92 1.89
C VAL A 333 39.70 -40.03 3.02
N ASP A 334 40.12 -38.80 2.72
CA ASP A 334 40.72 -37.87 3.68
C ASP A 334 39.68 -36.89 4.28
N GLN A 335 38.41 -36.99 3.85
CA GLN A 335 37.35 -36.08 4.27
C GLN A 335 37.18 -35.99 5.80
N SER A 336 37.30 -37.12 6.50
CA SER A 336 37.19 -37.17 7.96
C SER A 336 38.25 -36.34 8.66
N ASP A 337 39.44 -36.22 8.06
CA ASP A 337 40.58 -35.53 8.63
C ASP A 337 40.41 -34.00 8.63
N PHE A 338 39.72 -33.49 7.60
CA PHE A 338 39.37 -32.08 7.42
C PHE A 338 38.00 -31.69 8.00
N ALA A 339 37.12 -32.66 8.29
CA ALA A 339 35.75 -32.41 8.73
C ALA A 339 35.64 -31.42 9.92
N PRO A 340 36.50 -31.44 10.95
CA PRO A 340 36.44 -30.46 12.04
C PRO A 340 36.63 -29.01 11.57
N LEU A 341 37.57 -28.78 10.64
CA LEU A 341 37.87 -27.46 10.09
C LEU A 341 36.76 -26.98 9.15
N VAL A 342 36.32 -27.85 8.25
CA VAL A 342 35.28 -27.57 7.25
C VAL A 342 33.94 -27.26 7.93
N ASN A 343 33.48 -28.16 8.81
CA ASN A 343 32.21 -27.99 9.50
C ASN A 343 32.25 -26.81 10.48
N GLY A 344 33.38 -26.62 11.17
CA GLY A 344 33.56 -25.54 12.12
C GLY A 344 33.57 -24.14 11.49
N THR A 345 33.80 -24.03 10.18
CA THR A 345 33.83 -22.76 9.44
C THR A 345 32.68 -22.62 8.43
N ASN A 346 31.68 -23.51 8.50
CA ASN A 346 30.53 -23.57 7.60
C ASN A 346 30.93 -23.65 6.12
N GLY A 347 32.01 -24.38 5.81
CA GLY A 347 32.45 -24.61 4.44
C GLY A 347 32.01 -25.97 3.89
N LEU A 348 32.66 -26.41 2.82
CA LEU A 348 32.36 -27.67 2.14
C LEU A 348 33.59 -28.57 1.99
N TYR A 349 33.33 -29.86 1.81
CA TYR A 349 34.32 -30.80 1.29
C TYR A 349 33.90 -31.23 -0.11
N LEU A 350 34.80 -31.07 -1.07
CA LEU A 350 34.61 -31.40 -2.48
C LEU A 350 35.62 -32.47 -2.89
N ASP A 351 35.20 -33.30 -3.81
CA ASP A 351 36.00 -34.37 -4.37
C ASP A 351 36.97 -33.83 -5.44
N ILE A 352 38.28 -34.03 -5.24
CA ILE A 352 39.34 -33.53 -6.14
C ILE A 352 39.28 -34.13 -7.54
N ASP A 353 38.72 -35.34 -7.68
CA ASP A 353 38.55 -36.02 -8.97
C ASP A 353 37.37 -35.46 -9.79
N LYS A 354 36.60 -34.51 -9.23
CA LYS A 354 35.43 -33.90 -9.88
C LYS A 354 35.71 -32.48 -10.34
N ASN A 355 34.94 -32.02 -11.32
CA ASN A 355 34.95 -30.61 -11.74
C ASN A 355 34.31 -29.72 -10.65
N PHE A 356 35.14 -29.21 -9.74
CA PHE A 356 34.71 -28.37 -8.63
C PHE A 356 34.43 -26.92 -9.04
N ALA A 357 34.81 -26.47 -10.24
CA ALA A 357 34.50 -25.11 -10.70
C ALA A 357 32.98 -24.85 -10.74
N ASN A 358 32.19 -25.86 -11.11
CA ASN A 358 30.73 -25.79 -11.10
C ASN A 358 30.13 -25.83 -9.68
N LEU A 359 30.76 -26.55 -8.75
CA LEU A 359 30.30 -26.66 -7.37
C LEU A 359 30.58 -25.38 -6.57
N LEU A 360 31.73 -24.75 -6.83
CA LEU A 360 32.07 -23.43 -6.29
C LEU A 360 31.13 -22.35 -6.82
N ASN A 361 30.73 -22.44 -8.09
CA ASN A 361 29.72 -21.55 -8.67
C ASN A 361 28.37 -21.59 -7.92
N VAL A 362 27.96 -22.74 -7.35
CA VAL A 362 26.72 -22.88 -6.56
C VAL A 362 26.84 -22.18 -5.20
N GLN A 363 28.00 -22.27 -4.54
CA GLN A 363 28.25 -21.57 -3.26
C GLN A 363 28.26 -20.05 -3.40
N PHE A 364 28.88 -19.54 -4.48
CA PHE A 364 28.90 -18.09 -4.75
C PHE A 364 27.55 -17.56 -5.23
N ALA A 365 26.84 -18.30 -6.09
CA ALA A 365 25.53 -17.87 -6.58
C ALA A 365 24.46 -17.78 -5.48
N ASN A 366 24.55 -18.64 -4.45
CA ASN A 366 23.59 -18.66 -3.34
C ASN A 366 23.86 -17.60 -2.25
N LYS A 367 25.06 -16.99 -2.23
CA LYS A 367 25.43 -15.92 -1.27
C LYS A 367 25.31 -14.50 -1.84
N VAL A 368 25.15 -14.34 -3.16
CA VAL A 368 24.77 -13.06 -3.77
C VAL A 368 23.26 -12.87 -3.61
N VAL A 369 22.89 -12.27 -2.49
CA VAL A 369 21.55 -12.13 -1.91
C VAL A 369 20.49 -11.63 -2.91
N GLU A 370 19.51 -12.46 -3.24
CA GLU A 370 18.22 -12.00 -3.73
C GLU A 370 17.44 -11.38 -2.56
N THR A 371 17.46 -10.05 -2.40
CA THR A 371 16.54 -9.41 -1.46
C THR A 371 15.14 -9.37 -2.08
N VAL A 372 14.25 -10.27 -1.65
CA VAL A 372 12.84 -10.23 -2.00
C VAL A 372 12.12 -9.25 -1.08
N GLN A 373 11.74 -8.09 -1.61
CA GLN A 373 10.83 -7.20 -0.92
C GLN A 373 9.41 -7.72 -1.10
N LYS A 374 8.81 -8.27 -0.04
CA LYS A 374 7.43 -8.75 -0.08
C LYS A 374 6.48 -7.61 -0.47
N GLY A 375 5.57 -7.89 -1.40
CA GLY A 375 4.54 -6.95 -1.83
C GLY A 375 3.62 -6.61 -0.65
N ARG A 376 3.12 -5.37 -0.63
CA ARG A 376 2.19 -4.93 0.43
C ARG A 376 0.84 -5.61 0.26
N VAL A 377 0.17 -5.86 1.38
CA VAL A 377 -1.19 -6.40 1.40
C VAL A 377 -2.15 -5.27 1.72
N PHE A 378 -3.19 -5.12 0.90
CA PHE A 378 -4.22 -4.11 1.08
C PHE A 378 -5.56 -4.77 1.35
N LYS A 379 -6.31 -4.20 2.28
CA LYS A 379 -7.71 -4.56 2.55
C LYS A 379 -8.60 -3.40 2.11
N VAL A 380 -9.51 -3.68 1.18
CA VAL A 380 -10.50 -2.72 0.67
C VAL A 380 -11.87 -3.12 1.19
N GLN A 381 -12.45 -2.31 2.07
CA GLN A 381 -13.84 -2.46 2.49
C GLN A 381 -14.73 -1.56 1.65
N THR A 382 -15.69 -2.15 0.94
CA THR A 382 -16.71 -1.42 0.18
C THR A 382 -18.05 -1.50 0.89
N ASP A 383 -18.53 -0.37 1.40
CA ASP A 383 -19.86 -0.20 1.95
C ASP A 383 -20.77 0.47 0.91
N LYS A 384 -21.85 -0.19 0.52
CA LYS A 384 -22.91 0.35 -0.35
C LYS A 384 -24.15 0.62 0.48
N TYR A 385 -24.72 1.80 0.32
CA TYR A 385 -25.95 2.26 0.96
C TYR A 385 -26.98 2.61 -0.09
N GLU A 386 -28.21 2.19 0.15
CA GLU A 386 -29.40 2.63 -0.55
C GLU A 386 -30.38 3.18 0.48
N LEU A 387 -30.70 4.47 0.37
CA LEU A 387 -31.54 5.22 1.29
C LEU A 387 -32.85 5.49 0.58
N ILE A 388 -33.94 4.93 1.09
CA ILE A 388 -35.26 4.95 0.46
C ILE A 388 -36.23 5.62 1.42
N SER A 389 -36.90 6.68 1.00
CA SER A 389 -38.03 7.28 1.71
C SER A 389 -39.28 7.14 0.86
N LYS A 390 -40.28 6.42 1.38
CA LYS A 390 -41.60 6.27 0.75
C LYS A 390 -42.63 7.03 1.57
N THR A 391 -43.30 7.99 0.95
CA THR A 391 -44.36 8.79 1.57
C THR A 391 -45.70 8.48 0.91
N HIS A 392 -46.72 8.19 1.72
CA HIS A 392 -48.10 7.97 1.29
C HIS A 392 -49.01 9.03 1.90
N ARG A 393 -49.79 9.74 1.08
CA ARG A 393 -50.68 10.81 1.57
C ARG A 393 -52.15 10.51 1.29
N VAL A 394 -52.96 10.48 2.35
CA VAL A 394 -54.41 10.29 2.29
C VAL A 394 -55.11 11.58 2.69
N ALA A 395 -55.96 12.13 1.83
CA ALA A 395 -56.79 13.28 2.16
C ALA A 395 -57.89 12.89 3.17
N LYS A 396 -58.14 13.73 4.17
CA LYS A 396 -59.24 13.53 5.11
C LYS A 396 -60.54 14.06 4.51
N ALA A 397 -61.64 13.34 4.72
CA ALA A 397 -62.95 13.79 4.27
C ALA A 397 -63.36 15.07 5.03
N LYS A 398 -63.66 16.14 4.31
CA LYS A 398 -64.21 17.36 4.90
C LYS A 398 -65.65 17.08 5.37
N PRO A 399 -66.09 17.57 6.56
CA PRO A 399 -67.49 17.43 6.96
C PRO A 399 -68.39 18.04 5.88
N GLN A 400 -69.35 17.27 5.37
CA GLN A 400 -70.38 17.81 4.49
C GLN A 400 -71.31 18.70 5.32
N THR A 401 -71.35 19.99 5.04
CA THR A 401 -72.38 20.90 5.57
C THR A 401 -73.73 20.43 5.03
N PRO A 402 -74.75 20.17 5.87
CA PRO A 402 -76.08 19.79 5.40
C PRO A 402 -76.65 20.88 4.48
N SER A 403 -77.06 20.51 3.26
CA SER A 403 -77.73 21.43 2.35
C SER A 403 -79.12 21.77 2.88
N ILE A 404 -79.33 23.04 3.26
CA ILE A 404 -80.67 23.57 3.51
C ILE A 404 -81.36 23.70 2.15
N GLN A 405 -82.44 22.94 1.94
CA GLN A 405 -83.31 23.08 0.76
C GLN A 405 -84.01 24.44 0.81
N THR A 406 -83.90 25.21 -0.26
CA THR A 406 -84.72 26.41 -0.48
C THR A 406 -85.75 26.11 -1.58
N PRO A 407 -87.04 26.47 -1.45
CA PRO A 407 -88.11 26.01 -2.35
C PRO A 407 -88.08 26.65 -3.74
N ALA A 408 -88.62 25.93 -4.72
CA ALA A 408 -88.74 26.31 -6.12
C ALA A 408 -89.54 27.62 -6.33
N THR A 409 -89.12 28.43 -7.31
CA THR A 409 -89.86 29.61 -7.80
C THR A 409 -90.24 29.41 -9.27
N PRO A 410 -91.48 29.74 -9.69
CA PRO A 410 -92.01 29.44 -11.03
C PRO A 410 -91.74 30.53 -12.07
N THR A 411 -91.77 30.13 -13.34
CA THR A 411 -91.70 30.97 -14.57
C THR A 411 -92.97 31.79 -14.79
N PRO A 412 -92.88 33.00 -15.40
CA PRO A 412 -93.62 33.24 -16.65
C PRO A 412 -92.94 34.18 -17.68
N THR A 413 -93.32 34.01 -18.95
CA THR A 413 -93.09 34.83 -20.17
C THR A 413 -94.24 35.87 -20.37
N PRO A 414 -94.37 36.65 -21.48
CA PRO A 414 -93.52 37.66 -22.17
C PRO A 414 -94.25 39.04 -22.44
N GLN A 415 -93.54 40.13 -22.82
CA GLN A 415 -93.86 41.18 -23.86
C GLN A 415 -93.28 42.61 -23.62
N LYS A 416 -92.32 43.02 -24.50
CA LYS A 416 -92.20 44.21 -25.43
C LYS A 416 -92.75 45.64 -25.08
N PRO A 417 -92.40 46.72 -25.85
CA PRO A 417 -91.16 47.52 -26.10
C PRO A 417 -91.29 49.01 -25.60
N ALA A 418 -90.38 50.00 -25.70
CA ALA A 418 -89.69 50.56 -26.88
C ALA A 418 -88.88 51.87 -26.58
N VAL A 419 -87.96 52.20 -27.51
CA VAL A 419 -87.37 53.53 -27.92
C VAL A 419 -86.42 54.25 -26.92
N VAL A 420 -85.30 54.95 -27.24
CA VAL A 420 -84.77 55.70 -28.41
C VAL A 420 -83.21 55.75 -28.28
N THR A 421 -82.37 55.11 -29.13
CA THR A 421 -81.59 55.63 -30.32
C THR A 421 -80.25 56.37 -30.01
N PRO A 422 -79.33 56.65 -30.97
CA PRO A 422 -78.05 55.91 -31.15
C PRO A 422 -76.77 56.79 -31.31
N ALA A 423 -75.56 56.18 -31.36
CA ALA A 423 -74.53 56.44 -32.39
C ALA A 423 -73.18 55.72 -32.09
N LYS A 424 -72.69 55.00 -33.11
CA LYS A 424 -71.34 54.45 -33.36
C LYS A 424 -70.70 55.40 -34.44
N PRO A 425 -69.42 55.34 -34.93
CA PRO A 425 -68.48 54.21 -34.80
C PRO A 425 -66.93 54.44 -34.91
N THR A 426 -66.16 53.37 -34.55
CA THR A 426 -64.90 52.84 -35.18
C THR A 426 -63.61 53.71 -35.12
N VAL A 427 -62.34 53.26 -35.00
CA VAL A 427 -61.64 52.00 -35.40
C VAL A 427 -60.12 51.99 -35.04
N PHE A 428 -59.48 50.79 -35.03
CA PHE A 428 -58.06 50.33 -35.24
C PHE A 428 -56.84 50.66 -34.31
N THR A 429 -56.45 49.66 -33.48
CA THR A 429 -55.16 48.87 -33.30
C THR A 429 -53.72 49.46 -33.52
N PRO A 430 -52.60 48.78 -33.11
CA PRO A 430 -52.19 48.10 -31.85
C PRO A 430 -50.67 48.29 -31.44
N ALA A 431 -50.23 47.59 -30.36
CA ALA A 431 -48.87 47.08 -30.00
C ALA A 431 -47.79 47.95 -29.29
N LYS A 432 -47.23 47.47 -28.15
CA LYS A 432 -45.85 46.91 -27.96
C LYS A 432 -45.45 46.83 -26.46
N ASN A 433 -44.59 45.86 -26.13
CA ASN A 433 -44.23 45.30 -24.81
C ASN A 433 -43.26 46.11 -23.91
N GLU A 434 -43.31 45.77 -22.60
CA GLU A 434 -42.23 45.64 -21.57
C GLU A 434 -41.59 46.89 -20.90
N PRO A 435 -40.87 46.78 -19.75
CA PRO A 435 -40.82 45.74 -18.69
C PRO A 435 -40.76 46.25 -17.21
N VAL A 436 -40.63 45.27 -16.31
CA VAL A 436 -40.45 45.21 -14.83
C VAL A 436 -39.37 46.12 -14.22
N LYS A 437 -39.55 46.55 -12.96
CA LYS A 437 -38.53 47.26 -12.14
C LYS A 437 -38.19 46.54 -10.84
N THR A 438 -36.88 46.36 -10.64
CA THR A 438 -36.12 45.77 -9.53
C THR A 438 -35.76 46.84 -8.49
N GLU A 439 -35.64 46.50 -7.21
CA GLU A 439 -34.98 47.37 -6.21
C GLU A 439 -33.72 46.73 -5.61
N VAL A 440 -32.78 47.61 -5.26
CA VAL A 440 -31.32 47.47 -5.35
C VAL A 440 -30.67 47.54 -3.97
N TYR A 441 -29.57 46.78 -3.83
CA TYR A 441 -28.64 46.69 -2.71
C TYR A 441 -27.70 47.91 -2.58
N ILE A 442 -27.43 48.38 -1.35
CA ILE A 442 -26.41 49.39 -1.03
C ILE A 442 -25.26 48.73 -0.26
N ALA A 443 -24.02 48.89 -0.74
CA ALA A 443 -22.79 48.37 -0.10
C ALA A 443 -22.13 49.42 0.83
N PRO A 444 -21.50 49.03 1.95
CA PRO A 444 -20.56 49.88 2.68
C PRO A 444 -19.08 49.61 2.30
N ALA A 445 -18.28 50.66 2.50
CA ALA A 445 -16.92 50.89 2.01
C ALA A 445 -15.78 50.11 2.71
N ALA A 446 -14.64 50.04 2.02
CA ALA A 446 -13.40 49.36 2.42
C ALA A 446 -12.62 50.10 3.53
N LEU A 447 -12.01 49.32 4.44
CA LEU A 447 -11.03 49.76 5.44
C LEU A 447 -9.73 48.92 5.34
N PRO A 448 -8.57 49.45 5.76
CA PRO A 448 -7.25 49.08 5.24
C PRO A 448 -6.63 47.82 5.86
N GLN A 449 -5.75 47.18 5.08
CA GLN A 449 -5.00 45.97 5.43
C GLN A 449 -4.08 46.17 6.64
N LYS A 450 -4.13 45.22 7.58
CA LYS A 450 -3.08 44.98 8.58
C LYS A 450 -2.47 43.61 8.28
N GLU A 451 -1.19 43.57 7.94
CA GLU A 451 -0.45 42.32 7.73
C GLU A 451 -0.42 41.49 9.03
N ALA A 452 -0.83 40.23 8.91
CA ALA A 452 -0.66 39.21 9.95
C ALA A 452 0.23 38.10 9.37
N SER A 453 1.35 37.85 10.05
CA SER A 453 2.35 36.85 9.73
C SER A 453 1.79 35.42 9.72
N LEU A 454 2.24 34.63 8.74
CA LEU A 454 1.96 33.20 8.58
C LEU A 454 2.37 32.37 9.81
N PRO A 455 1.56 31.40 10.24
CA PRO A 455 2.05 30.17 10.84
C PRO A 455 2.25 29.08 9.77
N ASN A 456 3.30 28.28 10.01
CA ASN A 456 3.87 27.28 9.11
C ASN A 456 2.91 26.16 8.69
N THR A 457 3.19 25.70 7.47
CA THR A 457 2.54 24.68 6.65
C THR A 457 2.30 23.34 7.33
N GLY A 458 1.14 22.71 7.06
CA GLY A 458 0.98 21.28 7.34
C GLY A 458 -0.41 20.64 7.32
N SER A 459 -1.47 21.25 6.76
CA SER A 459 -2.75 20.52 6.59
C SER A 459 -3.46 20.92 5.30
N LYS A 460 -3.65 19.96 4.40
CA LYS A 460 -4.56 20.09 3.26
C LYS A 460 -5.95 19.63 3.70
N ASN A 461 -6.68 20.52 4.37
CA ASN A 461 -8.12 20.34 4.56
C ASN A 461 -8.83 20.58 3.22
N SER A 462 -9.49 19.55 2.69
CA SER A 462 -10.32 19.66 1.49
C SER A 462 -11.59 20.47 1.80
N ILE A 463 -11.78 21.59 1.09
CA ILE A 463 -12.86 22.57 1.28
C ILE A 463 -14.18 22.11 0.62
N ALA A 464 -14.44 20.80 0.50
CA ALA A 464 -15.59 20.29 -0.25
C ALA A 464 -16.84 19.98 0.60
N LEU A 465 -16.81 20.17 1.91
CA LEU A 465 -17.77 19.50 2.81
C LEU A 465 -19.03 20.26 3.22
N THR A 466 -19.11 21.58 3.03
CA THR A 466 -20.26 22.35 3.53
C THR A 466 -21.53 22.19 2.68
N THR A 467 -21.41 21.81 1.41
CA THR A 467 -22.55 21.64 0.48
C THR A 467 -23.22 20.26 0.59
N LEU A 468 -22.56 19.28 1.23
CA LEU A 468 -22.95 17.87 1.21
C LEU A 468 -23.98 17.46 2.27
N GLY A 469 -24.15 18.25 3.34
CA GLY A 469 -25.20 18.02 4.34
C GLY A 469 -26.59 18.42 3.85
N LEU A 470 -26.69 19.48 3.04
CA LEU A 470 -27.96 20.10 2.67
C LEU A 470 -28.78 19.29 1.65
N GLY A 471 -28.14 18.52 0.76
CA GLY A 471 -28.85 17.73 -0.28
C GLY A 471 -29.49 16.43 0.20
N LEU A 472 -29.06 15.88 1.34
CA LEU A 472 -29.67 14.70 1.98
C LEU A 472 -30.71 15.13 3.03
N LEU A 473 -30.48 16.25 3.74
CA LEU A 473 -31.46 16.89 4.62
C LEU A 473 -32.63 17.54 3.86
N SER A 474 -32.49 17.87 2.57
CA SER A 474 -33.59 18.42 1.78
C SER A 474 -34.70 17.41 1.48
N MET A 475 -34.53 16.11 1.76
CA MET A 475 -35.61 15.12 1.65
C MET A 475 -36.74 15.35 2.68
N SER A 476 -36.48 16.03 3.80
CA SER A 476 -37.50 16.37 4.80
C SER A 476 -38.01 17.80 4.72
N ALA A 477 -37.30 18.71 4.05
CA ALA A 477 -37.68 20.14 3.96
C ALA A 477 -38.35 20.55 2.64
N ALA A 478 -38.21 19.78 1.55
CA ALA A 478 -38.73 20.15 0.23
C ALA A 478 -40.21 19.78 0.01
N PHE A 479 -41.11 20.10 0.94
CA PHE A 479 -42.56 20.02 0.69
C PHE A 479 -43.31 21.17 1.37
N GLY A 480 -43.17 22.35 0.78
CA GLY A 480 -44.05 23.49 0.98
C GLY A 480 -44.02 24.34 -0.29
N LEU A 481 -45.20 24.59 -0.88
CA LEU A 481 -45.46 25.38 -2.09
C LEU A 481 -45.35 24.61 -3.43
N SER A 482 -46.37 23.81 -3.72
CA SER A 482 -46.87 23.71 -5.09
C SER A 482 -48.37 23.95 -5.07
N ARG A 483 -48.78 25.23 -5.05
CA ARG A 483 -50.15 25.64 -5.39
C ARG A 483 -50.23 25.70 -6.91
N LYS A 484 -50.88 24.73 -7.54
CA LYS A 484 -51.38 24.86 -8.91
C LYS A 484 -52.48 25.91 -8.91
N THR A 485 -52.21 27.11 -9.42
CA THR A 485 -53.26 28.00 -9.91
C THR A 485 -53.85 27.37 -11.18
N LYS A 486 -55.11 26.96 -11.10
CA LYS A 486 -55.95 26.74 -12.29
C LYS A 486 -56.05 28.06 -13.06
N LYS A 487 -55.86 28.00 -14.36
CA LYS A 487 -56.45 28.98 -15.29
C LYS A 487 -57.47 28.21 -16.13
N ASP A 488 -58.62 28.86 -16.28
CA ASP A 488 -59.76 28.48 -17.11
C ASP A 488 -59.39 28.28 -18.58
#